data_AF-G0W9P7-F1
#
_entry.id   AF-G0W9P7-F1
#
_cell.length_a   1.000
_cell.length_b   1.000
_cell.length_c   1.000
_cell.angle_alpha   90.00
_cell.angle_beta   90.00
_cell.angle_gamma   90.00
#
_symmetry.space_group_name_H-M   'P 1'
#
loop_
_entity.id
_entity.type
_entity.pdbx_description
1 polymer ?
#
loop_
_entity_poly.entity_id
_entity_poly.type
_entity_poly.pdbx_seq_one_letter_code
_entity_poly.pdbx_strand_id
1 'polypeptide(L)'
;MGFFSKSSSTSNEGQNQPKVESSPVANQIKTQIAQELAVANATELVSKLTENCFKKCLMAPYDSKNETCVDQCLTKYMKSWNAVSKAYVARIQEASTTGEI
;
A
#
# COMPACT_ATOMS: atom_id res chain seq x y z
N MET A 1 -12.72 32.67 -41.99
CA MET A 1 -11.38 32.09 -42.24
C MET A 1 -10.86 31.53 -40.93
N GLY A 2 -10.57 30.23 -40.84
CA GLY A 2 -10.05 29.63 -39.61
C GLY A 2 -10.29 28.12 -39.42
N PHE A 3 -9.85 27.30 -40.36
CA PHE A 3 -9.22 25.96 -40.18
C PHE A 3 -9.82 24.92 -39.19
N PHE A 4 -10.61 23.96 -39.69
CA PHE A 4 -10.74 22.61 -39.12
C PHE A 4 -9.91 21.63 -39.95
N SER A 5 -8.88 21.02 -39.34
CA SER A 5 -7.99 20.03 -39.98
C SER A 5 -7.98 18.71 -39.18
N LYS A 6 -8.74 17.74 -39.69
CA LYS A 6 -8.38 16.37 -40.10
C LYS A 6 -7.63 15.37 -39.15
N SER A 7 -8.16 14.14 -39.20
CA SER A 7 -7.58 12.80 -38.95
C SER A 7 -7.61 12.28 -37.51
N SER A 8 -8.37 11.23 -37.16
CA SER A 8 -8.35 9.81 -37.60
C SER A 8 -7.18 9.00 -37.06
N SER A 9 -7.49 7.75 -36.68
CA SER A 9 -6.64 6.60 -36.28
C SER A 9 -6.41 6.41 -34.77
N THR A 10 -6.38 5.22 -34.18
CA THR A 10 -6.70 3.81 -34.52
C THR A 10 -6.53 3.04 -33.19
N SER A 11 -7.32 2.00 -32.98
CA SER A 11 -7.12 0.84 -32.07
C SER A 11 -6.27 0.98 -30.79
N ASN A 12 -6.83 0.55 -29.65
CA ASN A 12 -6.05 -0.33 -28.79
C ASN A 12 -6.95 -1.36 -28.09
N GLU A 13 -7.00 -2.54 -28.69
CA GLU A 13 -7.23 -3.80 -28.00
C GLU A 13 -5.93 -4.15 -27.25
N GLY A 14 -6.05 -4.54 -25.99
CA GLY A 14 -4.95 -5.10 -25.22
C GLY A 14 -4.54 -4.27 -24.01
N GLN A 15 -5.16 -4.57 -22.86
CA GLN A 15 -4.44 -4.70 -21.60
C GLN A 15 -5.28 -5.53 -20.62
N ASN A 16 -5.16 -6.85 -20.79
CA ASN A 16 -5.34 -7.79 -19.70
C ASN A 16 -4.14 -7.59 -18.76
N GLN A 17 -4.28 -6.65 -17.82
CA GLN A 17 -3.42 -6.52 -16.67
C GLN A 17 -4.24 -7.00 -15.47
N PRO A 18 -3.73 -7.91 -14.62
CA PRO A 18 -4.32 -8.12 -13.33
C PRO A 18 -4.16 -6.80 -12.58
N LYS A 19 -5.17 -5.94 -12.67
CA LYS A 19 -5.42 -4.86 -11.73
C LYS A 19 -5.58 -5.57 -10.41
N VAL A 20 -4.48 -5.70 -9.67
CA VAL A 20 -4.54 -5.89 -8.22
C VAL A 20 -5.38 -4.71 -7.77
N GLU A 21 -6.68 -4.93 -7.62
CA GLU A 21 -7.54 -4.00 -6.93
C GLU A 21 -6.94 -3.89 -5.56
N SER A 22 -6.18 -2.82 -5.36
CA SER A 22 -5.96 -2.29 -4.05
C SER A 22 -7.35 -2.15 -3.47
N SER A 23 -7.69 -3.08 -2.57
CA SER A 23 -8.88 -3.02 -1.75
C SER A 23 -9.07 -1.56 -1.32
N PRO A 24 -10.30 -1.02 -1.27
CA PRO A 24 -10.54 0.32 -0.77
C PRO A 24 -9.79 0.58 0.54
N VAL A 25 -9.60 -0.46 1.36
CA VAL A 25 -8.77 -0.47 2.56
C VAL A 25 -7.28 -0.22 2.25
N ALA A 26 -6.68 -0.91 1.28
CA ALA A 26 -5.29 -0.67 0.88
C ALA A 26 -5.06 0.75 0.33
N ASN A 27 -6.01 1.33 -0.42
CA ASN A 27 -5.89 2.72 -0.88
C ASN A 27 -6.06 3.72 0.26
N GLN A 28 -7.04 3.52 1.15
CA GLN A 28 -7.23 4.34 2.33
C GLN A 28 -6.01 4.31 3.26
N ILE A 29 -5.41 3.14 3.42
CA ILE A 29 -4.18 2.92 4.18
C ILE A 29 -3.03 3.72 3.55
N LYS A 30 -2.81 3.61 2.23
CA LYS A 30 -1.76 4.39 1.54
C LYS A 30 -1.93 5.89 1.76
N THR A 31 -3.16 6.41 1.71
CA THR A 31 -3.45 7.83 1.90
C THR A 31 -3.17 8.30 3.33
N GLN A 32 -3.60 7.55 4.35
CA GLN A 32 -3.33 7.93 5.75
C GLN A 32 -1.84 7.89 6.09
N ILE A 33 -1.12 6.93 5.52
CA ILE A 33 0.32 6.77 5.75
C ILE A 33 1.14 7.87 5.11
N ALA A 34 0.80 8.24 3.87
CA ALA A 34 1.47 9.33 3.16
C ALA A 34 1.30 10.69 3.88
N GLN A 35 0.27 10.83 4.70
CA GLN A 35 -0.06 12.06 5.40
C GLN A 35 0.68 12.21 6.74
N GLU A 36 1.06 11.10 7.39
CA GLU A 36 1.74 11.12 8.69
C GLU A 36 3.26 10.87 8.61
N LEU A 37 3.76 10.20 7.56
CA LEU A 37 5.18 9.88 7.42
C LEU A 37 5.72 10.25 6.05
N ALA A 38 6.72 11.14 6.03
CA ALA A 38 7.55 11.41 4.86
C ALA A 38 8.49 10.23 4.54
N VAL A 39 7.94 9.05 4.24
CA VAL A 39 8.73 7.87 3.89
C VAL A 39 8.33 7.36 2.52
N ALA A 40 9.33 7.37 1.64
CA ALA A 40 9.28 6.92 0.26
C ALA A 40 8.59 5.54 0.10
N ASN A 41 7.70 5.46 -0.88
CA ASN A 41 7.03 4.25 -1.38
C ASN A 41 6.07 3.50 -0.42
N ALA A 42 4.80 3.92 -0.42
CA ALA A 42 3.69 3.16 0.16
C ALA A 42 3.47 1.76 -0.50
N THR A 43 4.09 1.52 -1.65
CA THR A 43 4.06 0.23 -2.36
C THR A 43 4.77 -0.87 -1.57
N GLU A 44 5.93 -0.58 -0.97
CA GLU A 44 6.70 -1.58 -0.21
C GLU A 44 5.94 -2.07 1.01
N LEU A 45 5.29 -1.13 1.71
CA LEU A 45 4.47 -1.47 2.85
C LEU A 45 3.33 -2.42 2.49
N VAL A 46 2.61 -2.12 1.41
CA VAL A 46 1.50 -2.98 0.95
C VAL A 46 2.02 -4.34 0.51
N SER A 47 3.18 -4.40 -0.15
CA SER A 47 3.84 -5.66 -0.51
C SER A 47 4.11 -6.51 0.74
N LYS A 48 4.79 -5.94 1.75
CA LYS A 48 5.11 -6.64 3.01
C LYS A 48 3.87 -7.05 3.78
N LEU A 49 2.85 -6.20 3.82
CA LEU A 49 1.57 -6.52 4.45
C LEU A 49 0.94 -7.75 3.78
N THR A 50 0.89 -7.74 2.45
CA THR A 50 0.30 -8.82 1.65
C THR A 50 1.04 -10.14 1.89
N GLU A 51 2.38 -10.13 1.82
CA GLU A 51 3.21 -11.30 2.12
C GLU A 51 2.95 -11.86 3.53
N ASN A 52 2.90 -10.98 4.53
CA ASN A 52 2.70 -11.39 5.92
C ASN A 52 1.31 -11.99 6.16
N CYS A 53 0.26 -11.35 5.64
CA CYS A 53 -1.11 -11.83 5.84
C CYS A 53 -1.39 -13.09 5.02
N PHE A 54 -0.87 -13.20 3.80
CA PHE A 54 -0.95 -14.44 3.03
C PHE A 54 -0.32 -15.61 3.80
N LYS A 55 0.94 -15.45 4.23
CA LYS A 55 1.67 -16.50 4.96
C LYS A 55 1.00 -16.93 6.26
N LYS A 56 0.32 -16.01 6.96
CA LYS A 56 -0.33 -16.29 8.25
C LYS A 56 -1.74 -16.86 8.10
N CYS A 57 -2.49 -16.43 7.10
CA CYS A 57 -3.92 -16.71 7.01
C CYS A 57 -4.29 -17.74 5.95
N LEU A 58 -3.44 -17.93 4.93
CA LEU A 58 -3.68 -18.88 3.85
C LEU A 58 -2.65 -20.00 3.93
N MET A 59 -3.09 -21.17 4.39
CA MET A 59 -2.29 -22.39 4.45
C MET A 59 -2.74 -23.33 3.33
N ALA A 60 -1.80 -24.09 2.76
CA ALA A 60 -2.14 -25.11 1.78
C ALA A 60 -2.94 -26.25 2.46
N PRO A 61 -3.94 -26.85 1.79
CA PRO A 61 -4.46 -26.52 0.46
C PRO A 61 -5.32 -25.24 0.52
N TYR A 62 -5.11 -24.31 -0.42
CA TYR A 62 -5.73 -22.97 -0.42
C TYR A 62 -7.25 -22.95 -0.69
N ASP A 63 -7.98 -24.02 -0.36
CA ASP A 63 -9.43 -24.10 -0.56
C ASP A 63 -10.22 -23.27 0.47
N SER A 64 -9.64 -23.04 1.65
CA SER A 64 -10.31 -22.38 2.76
C SER A 64 -10.00 -20.89 2.75
N LYS A 65 -10.82 -20.13 2.03
CA LYS A 65 -10.81 -18.66 2.12
C LYS A 65 -11.04 -18.25 3.58
N ASN A 66 -10.00 -17.72 4.23
CA ASN A 66 -10.06 -17.24 5.60
C ASN A 66 -10.04 -15.71 5.64
N GLU A 67 -11.06 -15.11 5.04
CA GLU A 67 -11.17 -13.64 4.92
C GLU A 67 -11.13 -12.95 6.29
N THR A 68 -11.76 -13.54 7.31
CA THR A 68 -11.73 -13.02 8.69
C THR A 68 -10.30 -12.94 9.24
N CYS A 69 -9.45 -13.94 8.99
CA CYS A 69 -8.04 -13.86 9.40
C CYS A 69 -7.33 -12.72 8.66
N VAL A 70 -7.56 -12.59 7.35
CA VAL A 70 -6.92 -11.55 6.52
C VAL A 70 -7.31 -10.16 7.00
N ASP A 71 -8.59 -9.91 7.26
CA ASP A 71 -9.11 -8.63 7.78
C ASP A 71 -8.49 -8.27 9.14
N GLN A 72 -8.41 -9.26 10.03
CA GLN A 72 -7.77 -9.08 11.33
C GLN A 72 -6.27 -8.84 11.19
N CYS A 73 -5.60 -9.56 10.29
CA CYS A 73 -4.17 -9.39 10.03
C CYS A 73 -3.87 -7.99 9.52
N LEU A 74 -4.60 -7.52 8.51
CA LEU A 74 -4.50 -6.18 7.94
C LEU A 74 -4.66 -5.11 9.03
N THR A 75 -5.72 -5.22 9.84
CA THR A 75 -6.00 -4.28 10.92
C THR A 75 -4.89 -4.24 11.97
N LYS A 76 -4.42 -5.42 12.41
CA LYS A 76 -3.36 -5.52 13.43
C LYS A 76 -2.02 -5.02 12.89
N TYR A 77 -1.66 -5.42 11.67
CA TYR A 77 -0.43 -5.01 11.01
C TYR A 77 -0.36 -3.49 10.90
N MET A 78 -1.43 -2.85 10.45
CA MET A 78 -1.46 -1.40 10.32
C MET A 78 -1.38 -0.66 11.65
N LYS A 79 -2.10 -1.13 12.68
CA LYS A 79 -2.00 -0.55 14.03
C LYS A 79 -0.58 -0.62 14.56
N SER A 80 0.07 -1.78 14.43
CA SER A 80 1.44 -1.99 14.87
C SER A 80 2.43 -1.14 14.06
N TRP A 81 2.28 -1.09 12.73
CA TRP A 81 3.13 -0.30 11.87
C TRP A 81 3.05 1.19 12.23
N ASN A 82 1.86 1.76 12.38
CA ASN A 82 1.67 3.16 12.78
C ASN A 82 2.31 3.47 14.14
N ALA A 83 2.15 2.58 15.12
CA ALA A 83 2.72 2.78 16.46
C ALA A 83 4.26 2.78 16.43
N VAL A 84 4.87 1.80 15.76
CA VAL A 84 6.33 1.69 15.62
C VAL A 84 6.90 2.85 14.81
N SER A 85 6.22 3.20 13.71
CA SER A 85 6.56 4.30 12.83
C SER A 85 6.64 5.64 13.59
N LYS A 86 5.62 5.98 14.38
CA LYS A 86 5.60 7.20 15.21
C LYS A 86 6.74 7.21 16.23
N ALA A 87 6.95 6.10 16.93
CA ALA A 87 8.03 5.98 17.91
C ALA A 87 9.42 6.13 17.26
N TYR A 88 9.62 5.53 16.08
CA TYR A 88 10.89 5.61 15.35
C TYR A 88 11.19 7.05 14.90
N VAL A 89 10.21 7.75 14.32
CA VAL A 89 10.38 9.15 13.91
C VAL A 89 10.69 10.05 15.11
N ALA A 90 9.95 9.89 16.23
CA ALA A 90 10.22 10.64 17.45
C ALA A 90 11.66 10.46 17.93
N ARG A 91 12.18 9.23 17.89
CA ARG A 91 13.57 8.93 18.30
C ARG A 91 14.61 9.57 17.40
N ILE A 92 14.40 9.58 16.08
CA ILE A 92 15.32 10.26 15.16
C ILE A 92 15.33 11.77 15.43
N GLN A 93 14.15 12.36 15.65
CA GLN A 93 14.05 13.80 15.95
C GLN A 93 14.77 14.15 17.26
N GLU A 94 14.59 13.34 18.32
CA GLU A 94 15.32 13.46 19.59
C GLU A 94 16.85 13.36 19.39
N ALA A 95 17.32 12.36 18.65
CA ALA A 95 18.75 12.17 18.36
C ALA A 95 19.34 13.33 17.54
N SER A 96 18.59 13.83 16.55
CA SER A 96 19.01 14.98 15.72
C SER A 96 19.14 16.28 16.51
N THR A 97 18.32 16.45 17.54
CA THR A 97 18.35 17.64 18.42
C THR A 97 19.50 17.58 19.42
N THR A 98 19.92 16.37 19.80
CA THR A 98 20.98 16.13 20.80
C THR A 98 22.39 16.16 20.17
N GLY A 99 22.49 16.27 18.83
CA GLY A 99 23.78 16.33 18.12
C GLY A 99 24.52 15.00 18.04
N GLU A 100 23.82 13.89 18.24
CA GLU A 100 24.37 12.53 18.34
C GLU A 100 24.00 11.69 17.09
N ILE A 101 24.21 12.28 15.90
CA ILE A 101 24.09 11.58 14.61
C ILE A 101 25.44 11.58 13.90
#